data_AF-A0A0F9TF32-F1
#
_entry.id   AF-A0A0F9TF32-F1
#
_cell.length_a   1.000
_cell.length_b   1.000
_cell.length_c   1.000
_cell.angle_alpha   90.00
_cell.angle_beta   90.00
_cell.angle_gamma   90.00
#
_symmetry.space_group_name_H-M   'P 1'
#
loop_
_entity.id
_entity.type
_entity.pdbx_description
1 polymer ?
#
loop_
_entity_poly.entity_id
_entity_poly.type
_entity_poly.pdbx_seq_one_letter_code
_entity_poly.pdbx_strand_id
1 'polypeptide(L)'
;MIVTESILEQGLSENGAWNKKQLLALGVKTEKKFKLEKGWKRELIGSEVTEQQVQRFLRLKNVHLNMAKVTGANLNIIQVTIVEGLISQAAGHLEAINPQVEVQQVLKADAQEAIAEFQETIGELRRVFE
;
A
#
# COMPACT_ATOMS: atom_id res chain seq x y z
N MET A 1 2.35 25.30 -18.61
CA MET A 1 3.50 26.01 -17.97
C MET A 1 4.70 25.87 -18.89
N ILE A 2 5.50 26.91 -19.06
CA ILE A 2 6.72 26.85 -19.88
C ILE A 2 7.88 26.36 -19.02
N VAL A 3 8.63 25.36 -19.49
CA VAL A 3 9.85 24.93 -18.80
C VAL A 3 10.93 26.01 -18.93
N THR A 4 11.46 26.43 -17.79
CA THR A 4 12.56 27.39 -17.70
C THR A 4 13.82 26.72 -17.14
N GLU A 5 14.96 27.39 -17.28
CA GLU A 5 16.20 26.93 -16.68
C GLU A 5 16.09 26.83 -15.15
N SER A 6 15.40 27.76 -14.50
CA SER A 6 15.13 27.73 -13.06
C SER A 6 14.40 26.45 -12.61
N ILE A 7 13.42 25.96 -13.39
CA ILE A 7 12.72 24.71 -13.07
C ILE A 7 13.71 23.54 -13.10
N LEU A 8 14.59 23.48 -14.11
CA LEU A 8 15.59 22.42 -14.23
C LEU A 8 16.62 22.48 -13.09
N GLU A 9 17.07 23.67 -12.71
CA GLU A 9 17.98 23.89 -11.58
C GLU A 9 17.37 23.44 -10.25
N GLN A 10 16.08 23.72 -10.02
CA GLN A 10 15.39 23.26 -8.81
C GLN A 10 15.37 21.73 -8.70
N GLY A 11 15.21 21.03 -9.82
CA GLY A 11 15.23 19.57 -9.90
C GLY A 11 16.61 18.92 -9.94
N LEU A 12 17.69 19.70 -9.93
CA LEU A 12 19.06 19.18 -9.91
C LEU A 12 19.31 18.37 -8.63
N SER A 13 19.85 17.15 -8.77
CA SER A 13 20.25 16.37 -7.59
C SER A 13 21.49 16.96 -6.90
N GLU A 14 21.79 16.49 -5.70
CA GLU A 14 23.01 16.86 -4.96
C GLU A 14 24.30 16.55 -5.74
N ASN A 15 24.26 15.58 -6.66
CA ASN A 15 25.39 15.24 -7.53
C ASN A 15 25.45 16.09 -8.81
N GLY A 16 24.63 17.13 -8.93
CA GLY A 16 24.64 18.03 -10.08
C GLY A 16 24.04 17.43 -11.37
N ALA A 17 23.29 16.32 -11.27
CA ALA A 17 22.70 15.63 -12.42
C ALA A 17 21.19 15.37 -12.25
N TRP A 18 20.50 15.09 -13.36
CA TRP A 18 19.10 14.65 -13.35
C TRP A 18 19.01 13.14 -13.61
N ASN A 19 18.11 12.47 -12.92
CA ASN A 19 17.90 11.04 -13.12
C ASN A 19 16.98 10.75 -14.32
N LYS A 20 17.02 9.52 -14.82
CA LYS A 20 16.22 9.08 -15.98
C LYS A 20 14.72 9.34 -15.81
N LYS A 21 14.17 9.05 -14.62
CA LYS A 21 12.74 9.20 -14.36
C LYS A 21 12.31 10.67 -14.32
N GLN A 22 13.18 11.56 -13.88
CA GLN A 22 12.97 13.01 -13.93
C GLN A 22 12.85 13.48 -15.37
N LEU A 23 13.82 13.14 -16.22
CA LEU A 23 13.83 13.59 -17.61
C LEU A 23 12.63 13.03 -18.39
N LEU A 24 12.26 11.77 -18.17
CA LEU A 24 11.06 11.17 -18.76
C LEU A 24 9.76 11.86 -18.30
N ALA A 25 9.69 12.34 -17.04
CA ALA A 25 8.50 13.04 -16.54
C ALA A 25 8.24 14.37 -17.29
N LEU A 26 9.31 15.01 -17.77
CA LEU A 26 9.24 16.22 -18.60
C LEU A 26 9.13 15.90 -20.11
N GLY A 27 9.03 14.63 -20.49
CA GLY A 27 8.87 14.21 -21.89
C GLY A 27 10.17 14.14 -22.69
N VAL A 28 11.34 14.20 -22.04
CA VAL A 28 12.63 14.05 -22.73
C VAL A 28 12.75 12.63 -23.28
N LYS A 29 12.99 12.51 -24.59
CA LYS A 29 13.19 11.23 -25.25
C LYS A 29 14.53 10.64 -24.80
N THR A 30 14.50 9.39 -24.35
CA THR A 30 15.71 8.64 -23.98
C THR A 30 15.73 7.32 -24.75
N GLU A 31 16.84 6.99 -25.40
CA GLU A 31 16.98 5.71 -26.10
C GLU A 31 17.07 4.52 -25.12
N LYS A 32 16.99 3.29 -25.66
CA LYS A 32 17.03 2.02 -24.90
C LYS A 32 18.19 1.94 -23.89
N LYS A 33 19.34 2.57 -24.18
CA LYS A 33 20.54 2.59 -23.32
C LYS A 33 20.67 3.84 -22.43
N PHE A 34 19.61 4.63 -22.24
CA PHE A 34 19.65 5.93 -21.56
C PHE A 34 20.71 6.87 -22.15
N LYS A 35 20.74 6.94 -23.48
CA LYS A 35 21.51 7.94 -24.20
C LYS A 35 20.61 9.15 -24.39
N LEU A 36 20.99 10.27 -23.80
CA LEU A 36 20.32 11.55 -24.01
C LEU A 36 20.76 12.11 -25.36
N GLU A 37 19.81 12.60 -26.15
CA GLU A 37 20.11 13.28 -27.41
C GLU A 37 20.90 14.56 -27.11
N LYS A 38 21.94 14.84 -27.92
CA LYS A 38 22.73 16.05 -27.74
C LYS A 38 21.81 17.27 -27.93
N GLY A 39 21.78 18.17 -26.96
CA GLY A 39 20.95 19.37 -27.02
C GLY A 39 19.56 19.24 -26.40
N TRP A 40 19.20 18.11 -25.80
CA TRP A 40 17.90 17.89 -25.15
C TRP A 40 17.47 19.03 -24.19
N LYS A 41 18.43 19.65 -23.48
CA LYS A 41 18.16 20.77 -22.56
C LYS A 41 17.58 21.97 -23.30
N ARG A 42 18.07 22.26 -24.51
CA ARG A 42 17.61 23.39 -25.34
C ARG A 42 16.23 23.13 -25.94
N GLU A 43 15.93 21.88 -26.27
CA GLU A 43 14.60 21.48 -26.75
C GLU A 43 13.57 21.54 -25.63
N LEU A 44 13.98 21.19 -24.41
CA LEU A 44 13.09 21.17 -23.26
C LEU A 44 12.79 22.58 -22.74
N ILE A 45 13.79 23.46 -22.66
CA ILE A 45 13.57 24.85 -22.26
C ILE A 45 12.69 25.54 -23.32
N GLY A 46 11.61 26.16 -22.88
CA GLY A 46 10.61 26.77 -23.76
C GLY A 46 9.46 25.83 -24.16
N SER A 47 9.55 24.53 -23.85
CA SER A 47 8.46 23.59 -24.09
C SER A 47 7.32 23.77 -23.08
N GLU A 48 6.09 23.56 -23.54
CA GLU A 48 4.92 23.51 -22.68
C GLU A 48 4.80 22.16 -21.96
N VAL A 49 4.73 22.22 -20.64
CA VAL A 49 4.45 21.07 -19.77
C VAL A 49 3.32 21.41 -18.81
N THR A 50 2.67 20.37 -18.29
CA THR A 50 1.67 20.52 -17.25
C THR A 50 2.33 20.73 -15.88
N GLU A 51 1.62 21.40 -14.97
CA GLU A 51 2.08 21.57 -13.58
C GLU A 51 2.37 20.21 -12.92
N GLN A 52 1.53 19.20 -13.20
CA GLN A 52 1.72 17.84 -12.68
C GLN A 52 3.03 17.20 -13.13
N GLN A 53 3.50 17.47 -14.35
CA GLN A 53 4.80 16.99 -14.83
C GLN A 53 5.95 17.64 -14.09
N VAL A 54 5.87 18.95 -13.82
CA VAL A 54 6.88 19.69 -13.04
C VAL A 54 6.92 19.18 -11.60
N GLN A 55 5.77 19.01 -10.95
CA GLN A 55 5.67 18.45 -9.61
C GLN A 55 6.26 17.03 -9.54
N ARG A 56 5.97 16.20 -10.54
CA ARG A 56 6.54 14.84 -10.65
C ARG A 56 8.05 14.88 -10.85
N PHE A 57 8.56 15.82 -11.65
CA PHE A 57 9.98 16.04 -11.87
C PHE A 57 10.72 16.46 -10.59
N LEU A 58 10.17 17.42 -9.85
CA LEU A 58 10.76 17.90 -8.58
C LEU A 58 10.71 16.83 -7.49
N ARG A 59 9.61 16.09 -7.36
CA ARG A 59 9.46 15.00 -6.38
C ARG A 59 10.47 13.88 -6.59
N LEU A 60 10.93 13.67 -7.82
CA LEU A 60 11.91 12.64 -8.15
C LEU A 60 13.37 13.05 -7.86
N LYS A 61 13.62 14.28 -7.40
CA LYS A 61 14.93 14.74 -6.91
C LYS A 61 15.40 13.87 -5.74
N ASN A 62 16.68 13.48 -5.75
CA ASN A 62 17.34 12.72 -4.67
C ASN A 62 16.71 11.36 -4.28
N VAL A 63 15.69 10.86 -4.99
CA VAL A 63 15.08 9.55 -4.71
C VAL A 63 16.11 8.40 -4.73
N HIS A 64 17.12 8.51 -5.58
CA HIS A 64 18.22 7.54 -5.66
C HIS A 64 19.22 7.63 -4.49
N LEU A 65 19.27 8.76 -3.78
CA LEU A 65 20.10 8.96 -2.58
C LEU A 65 19.42 8.38 -1.32
N ASN A 66 18.08 8.42 -1.27
CA ASN A 66 17.33 7.80 -0.18
C ASN A 66 17.43 6.27 -0.19
N MET A 67 17.54 5.61 -1.35
CA MET A 67 17.76 4.16 -1.38
C MET A 67 19.13 3.76 -0.80
N ALA A 68 20.17 4.58 -0.98
CA ALA A 68 21.51 4.31 -0.44
C ALA A 68 21.62 4.58 1.08
N LYS A 69 20.81 5.50 1.64
CA LYS A 69 20.74 5.76 3.08
C LYS A 69 19.85 4.78 3.85
N VAL A 70 18.83 4.20 3.22
CA VAL A 70 17.88 3.28 3.87
C VAL A 70 18.46 1.89 4.12
N THR A 71 19.52 1.49 3.40
CA THR A 71 20.15 0.18 3.55
C THR A 71 20.93 -0.04 4.85
N GLY A 72 21.20 0.99 5.65
CA GLY A 72 22.01 0.86 6.87
C GLY A 72 21.26 0.90 8.21
N ALA A 73 20.18 1.69 8.32
CA ALA A 73 19.61 2.02 9.64
C ALA A 73 18.08 1.99 9.75
N ASN A 74 17.34 1.94 8.62
CA ASN A 74 15.89 2.20 8.65
C ASN A 74 14.99 1.01 8.26
N LEU A 75 15.58 -0.15 7.92
CA LEU A 75 14.80 -1.37 7.72
C LEU A 75 14.22 -1.90 9.04
N ASN A 76 14.96 -1.79 10.15
CA ASN A 76 14.49 -2.29 11.45
C ASN A 76 13.30 -1.48 11.97
N ILE A 77 13.32 -0.15 11.86
CA ILE A 77 12.24 0.69 12.39
C ILE A 77 10.96 0.52 11.56
N ILE A 78 11.06 0.53 10.23
CA ILE A 78 9.90 0.34 9.35
C ILE A 78 9.31 -1.06 9.52
N GLN A 79 10.14 -2.11 9.68
CA GLN A 79 9.63 -3.46 9.92
C GLN A 79 8.94 -3.59 11.28
N VAL A 80 9.49 -3.00 12.35
CA VAL A 80 8.89 -3.04 13.69
C VAL A 80 7.52 -2.34 13.69
N THR A 81 7.40 -1.14 13.10
CA THR A 81 6.12 -0.42 13.05
C THR A 81 5.07 -1.15 12.21
N ILE A 82 5.46 -1.81 11.11
CA ILE A 82 4.54 -2.65 10.32
C ILE A 82 4.08 -3.87 11.12
N VAL A 83 5.00 -4.52 11.86
CA VAL A 83 4.66 -5.67 12.71
C VAL A 83 3.73 -5.26 13.86
N GLU A 84 3.98 -4.13 14.52
CA GLU A 84 3.11 -3.61 15.59
C GLU A 84 1.70 -3.27 15.08
N GLY A 85 1.59 -2.69 13.89
CA GLY A 85 0.31 -2.42 13.24
C GLY A 85 -0.46 -3.71 12.91
N LEU A 86 0.22 -4.72 12.40
CA LEU A 86 -0.37 -6.03 12.09
C LEU A 86 -0.78 -6.79 13.37
N ILE A 87 0.01 -6.72 14.44
CA ILE A 87 -0.34 -7.32 15.74
C ILE A 87 -1.58 -6.63 16.32
N SER A 88 -1.66 -5.29 16.25
CA SER A 88 -2.81 -4.53 16.74
C SER A 88 -4.08 -4.86 15.95
N GLN A 89 -3.95 -5.00 14.62
CA GLN A 89 -5.06 -5.40 13.75
C GLN A 89 -5.52 -6.83 14.05
N ALA A 90 -4.59 -7.77 14.22
CA ALA A 90 -4.91 -9.15 14.57
C ALA A 90 -5.56 -9.27 15.95
N ALA A 91 -5.07 -8.52 16.95
CA ALA A 91 -5.66 -8.47 18.29
C ALA A 91 -7.11 -7.93 18.25
N GLY A 92 -7.35 -6.82 17.53
CA GLY A 92 -8.70 -6.27 17.37
C GLY A 92 -9.66 -7.24 16.66
N HIS A 93 -9.19 -8.00 15.66
CA HIS A 93 -10.00 -9.05 15.03
C HIS A 93 -10.27 -10.23 15.97
N LEU A 94 -9.31 -10.65 16.80
CA LEU A 94 -9.51 -11.70 17.80
C LEU A 94 -10.49 -11.28 18.90
N GLU A 95 -10.41 -10.03 19.37
CA GLU A 95 -11.37 -9.45 20.31
C GLU A 95 -12.78 -9.35 19.72
N ALA A 96 -12.92 -9.07 18.42
CA ALA A 96 -14.20 -9.04 17.72
C ALA A 96 -14.79 -10.43 17.44
N ILE A 97 -13.95 -11.47 17.38
CA ILE A 97 -14.37 -12.88 17.28
C ILE A 97 -14.86 -13.40 18.64
N ASN A 98 -14.29 -12.92 19.75
CA ASN A 98 -14.66 -13.34 21.10
C ASN A 98 -16.18 -13.22 21.42
N PRO A 99 -16.90 -12.12 21.12
CA PRO A 99 -18.34 -12.04 21.34
C PRO A 99 -19.16 -12.93 20.37
N GLN A 100 -18.60 -13.35 19.22
CA GLN A 100 -19.30 -14.29 18.33
C GLN A 100 -19.23 -15.73 18.84
N VAL A 101 -18.19 -16.09 19.59
CA VAL A 101 -18.06 -17.43 20.19
C VAL A 101 -19.05 -17.61 21.35
N GLU A 102 -19.26 -16.61 22.20
CA GLU A 102 -20.27 -16.66 23.25
C GLU A 102 -21.70 -16.76 22.68
N VAL A 103 -22.04 -15.95 21.66
CA VAL A 103 -23.36 -16.00 21.02
C VAL A 103 -23.59 -17.34 20.31
N GLN A 104 -22.58 -17.93 19.67
CA GLN A 104 -22.70 -19.26 19.06
C GLN A 104 -22.79 -20.39 20.08
N GLN A 105 -22.15 -20.27 21.25
CA GLN A 105 -22.27 -21.28 22.31
C GLN A 105 -23.66 -21.28 22.94
N VAL A 106 -24.25 -20.11 23.18
CA VAL A 106 -25.63 -19.98 23.70
C VAL A 106 -26.63 -20.54 22.70
N LEU A 107 -26.55 -20.14 21.42
CA LEU A 107 -27.45 -20.64 20.37
C LEU A 107 -27.33 -22.15 20.15
N LYS A 108 -26.14 -22.73 20.38
CA LYS A 108 -25.93 -24.17 20.28
C LYS A 108 -26.54 -24.94 21.46
N ALA A 109 -26.52 -24.37 22.66
CA ALA A 109 -27.17 -24.97 23.83
C ALA A 109 -28.70 -25.02 23.64
N ASP A 110 -29.31 -23.90 23.23
CA ASP A 110 -30.76 -23.82 23.00
C ASP A 110 -31.22 -24.79 21.90
N ALA A 111 -30.44 -24.92 20.82
CA ALA A 111 -30.75 -25.87 19.75
C ALA A 111 -30.61 -27.33 20.19
N GLN A 112 -29.68 -27.65 21.10
CA GLN A 112 -29.51 -29.01 21.63
C GLN A 112 -30.65 -29.40 22.58
N GLU A 113 -31.15 -28.46 23.39
CA GLU A 113 -32.30 -28.67 24.27
C GLU A 113 -33.57 -28.96 23.45
N ALA A 114 -33.86 -28.14 22.44
CA ALA A 114 -35.01 -28.34 21.57
C ALA A 114 -34.97 -29.68 20.80
N ILE A 115 -33.77 -30.14 20.40
CA ILE A 115 -33.62 -31.45 19.75
C ILE A 115 -33.88 -32.59 20.74
N ALA A 116 -33.43 -32.46 21.99
CA ALA A 116 -33.66 -33.48 23.02
C ALA A 116 -35.17 -33.63 23.34
N GLU A 117 -35.88 -32.52 23.52
CA GLU A 117 -37.33 -32.52 23.75
C GLU A 117 -38.11 -33.15 22.58
N PHE A 118 -37.71 -32.86 21.35
CA PHE A 118 -38.33 -33.44 20.17
C PHE A 118 -38.07 -34.95 20.06
N GLN A 119 -36.87 -35.41 20.43
CA GLN A 119 -36.53 -36.84 20.47
C GLN A 119 -37.33 -37.59 21.53
N GLU A 120 -37.55 -36.99 22.70
CA GLU A 120 -38.41 -37.54 23.74
C GLU A 120 -39.85 -37.69 23.25
N THR A 121 -40.38 -36.64 22.61
CA THR A 121 -41.73 -36.66 22.02
C THR A 121 -41.89 -37.77 20.97
N ILE A 122 -40.89 -37.96 20.09
CA ILE A 122 -40.89 -39.07 19.12
C ILE A 122 -40.86 -40.43 19.83
N GLY A 123 -40.07 -40.55 20.90
CA GLY A 123 -40.00 -41.77 21.71
C GLY A 123 -41.33 -42.13 22.36
N GLU A 124 -42.04 -41.15 22.93
CA GLU A 124 -43.37 -41.34 23.47
C GLU A 124 -44.38 -41.73 22.39
N LEU A 125 -44.36 -41.04 21.24
CA LEU A 125 -45.24 -41.38 20.13
C LEU A 125 -45.02 -42.82 19.65
N ARG A 126 -43.75 -43.25 19.56
CA ARG A 126 -43.41 -44.63 19.17
C ARG A 126 -43.97 -45.66 20.13
N ARG A 127 -43.92 -45.40 21.45
CA ARG A 127 -44.50 -46.27 22.48
C ARG A 127 -46.02 -46.37 22.43
N VAL A 128 -46.71 -45.42 21.82
CA VAL A 128 -48.17 -45.47 21.63
C VAL A 128 -48.54 -46.37 20.43
N PHE A 129 -47.64 -46.55 19.47
CA PHE A 129 -47.86 -47.34 18.26
C PHE A 129 -47.19 -48.73 18.27
N GLU A 130 -46.46 -49.08 19.33
CA GLU A 130 -45.96 -50.44 19.65
C GLU A 130 -46.82 -51.10 20.74
#